data_AF-A0A5E7JVC8-F1
#
_entry.id   AF-A0A5E7JVC8-F1
#
_cell.length_a   1.000
_cell.length_b   1.000
_cell.length_c   1.000
_cell.angle_alpha   90.00
_cell.angle_beta   90.00
_cell.angle_gamma   90.00
#
_symmetry.space_group_name_H-M   'P 1'
#
loop_
_entity.id
_entity.type
_entity.pdbx_description
1 polymer ?
#
loop_
_entity_poly.entity_id
_entity_poly.type
_entity_poly.pdbx_seq_one_letter_code
_entity_poly.pdbx_strand_id
1 'polypeptide(L)'
;MDMDGKFTFSGNFIFIGFGSITRAVLPLLLKQSEITVKNITVIAPVLEKRSWFKQHGVRFVKEALTKENYVQRLNRFLGAGDFLVNLSVGVSSIDLMTHAAHAGALYLDTCIEPWDGGYDDPSLTVSQRTNYALRHHVLELRETIAKGPTAVIAHGANPGLISHLLKEALMRLARELKTPLPMTKTGLDWAVLAMEMDVKVIHVAERDTQRSKRIKQDDEFVNTWSVDGFLSEGRQPAELVWGTHEKNWPNEARQHEFGAKNSIYLERSGASVQVKTWTPVGGACLGRLITHHETISTADLLTVKKQGKVIYRPTMYYAYHPCDDALLSIHELIGNGWRPQTQRRVMCGEIAPGGIDALGVLLMGHEKNTCWYGSLLTVDEAREIAPYNTATSLQVAAGVLAGIVWALRHPDRGIVEPEQMDYEEVLELASPYLGSLVGVETDWRPNDISTDLFRAQCNGAAPWQFEQFII
;
A
#
# COMPACT_ATOMS: atom_id res chain seq x y z
N MET A 1 21.33 -29.73 -7.67
CA MET A 1 20.54 -28.70 -6.97
C MET A 1 21.48 -28.09 -5.96
N ASP A 2 22.15 -27.01 -6.36
CA ASP A 2 23.07 -26.30 -5.47
C ASP A 2 22.26 -25.60 -4.38
N MET A 3 22.59 -25.90 -3.12
CA MET A 3 21.94 -25.33 -1.94
C MET A 3 22.42 -23.92 -1.59
N ASP A 4 23.18 -23.26 -2.49
CA ASP A 4 23.66 -21.88 -2.37
C ASP A 4 23.17 -21.00 -3.55
N GLY A 5 22.03 -21.38 -4.15
CA GLY A 5 21.52 -20.93 -5.46
C GLY A 5 21.44 -19.42 -5.71
N LYS A 6 22.57 -18.79 -6.01
CA LYS A 6 22.65 -17.45 -6.61
C LYS A 6 21.98 -17.47 -7.99
N PHE A 7 20.76 -16.96 -8.08
CA PHE A 7 20.16 -16.60 -9.37
C PHE A 7 20.97 -15.45 -9.99
N THR A 8 21.09 -15.41 -11.32
CA THR A 8 21.75 -14.30 -12.01
C THR A 8 20.76 -13.68 -12.99
N PHE A 9 20.15 -12.57 -12.59
CA PHE A 9 19.41 -11.74 -13.53
C PHE A 9 20.40 -11.08 -14.50
N SER A 10 20.21 -11.24 -15.81
CA SER A 10 21.09 -10.66 -16.85
C SER A 10 20.42 -9.59 -17.71
N GLY A 11 19.15 -9.28 -17.43
CA GLY A 11 18.38 -8.26 -18.14
C GLY A 11 18.73 -6.84 -17.68
N ASN A 12 18.02 -5.86 -18.26
CA ASN A 12 18.10 -4.46 -17.90
C ASN A 12 16.95 -4.11 -16.95
N PHE A 13 17.20 -3.19 -16.02
CA PHE A 13 16.14 -2.54 -15.26
C PHE A 13 15.76 -1.21 -15.91
N ILE A 14 14.46 -1.03 -16.16
CA ILE A 14 13.88 0.21 -16.66
C ILE A 14 12.99 0.76 -15.56
N PHE A 15 13.41 1.83 -14.91
CA PHE A 15 12.63 2.53 -13.90
C PHE A 15 11.85 3.68 -14.52
N ILE A 16 10.54 3.73 -14.27
CA ILE A 16 9.69 4.88 -14.62
C ILE A 16 9.48 5.71 -13.36
N GLY A 17 9.81 7.00 -13.43
CA GLY A 17 9.79 7.90 -12.29
C GLY A 17 11.11 7.96 -11.52
N PHE A 18 11.43 9.15 -11.00
CA PHE A 18 12.62 9.40 -10.19
C PHE A 18 12.28 10.18 -8.91
N GLY A 19 11.19 9.76 -8.26
CA GLY A 19 10.68 10.34 -7.01
C GLY A 19 11.47 9.91 -5.77
N SER A 20 10.85 10.03 -4.60
CA SER A 20 11.41 9.50 -3.33
C SER A 20 11.67 8.00 -3.42
N ILE A 21 10.71 7.22 -3.93
CA ILE A 21 10.78 5.75 -3.90
C ILE A 21 11.86 5.19 -4.81
N THR A 22 12.00 5.65 -6.07
CA THR A 22 13.10 5.20 -6.94
C THR A 22 14.47 5.49 -6.32
N ARG A 23 14.64 6.66 -5.69
CA ARG A 23 15.89 7.02 -5.01
C ARG A 23 16.16 6.19 -3.76
N ALA A 24 15.10 5.72 -3.09
CA ALA A 24 15.15 4.84 -1.94
C ALA A 24 15.50 3.39 -2.32
N VAL A 25 14.96 2.90 -3.44
CA VAL A 25 15.14 1.51 -3.92
C VAL A 25 16.50 1.28 -4.56
N LEU A 26 16.97 2.18 -5.42
CA LEU A 26 18.19 1.97 -6.20
C LEU A 26 19.43 1.64 -5.35
N PRO A 27 19.71 2.29 -4.21
CA PRO A 27 20.83 1.92 -3.35
C PRO A 27 20.71 0.52 -2.76
N LEU A 28 19.49 0.03 -2.50
CA LEU A 28 19.26 -1.33 -2.02
C LEU A 28 19.47 -2.36 -3.14
N LEU A 29 18.92 -2.07 -4.34
CA LEU A 29 19.06 -2.93 -5.51
C LEU A 29 20.54 -3.12 -5.91
N LEU A 30 21.32 -2.03 -5.91
CA LEU A 30 22.75 -2.06 -6.24
C LEU A 30 23.61 -2.85 -5.22
N LYS A 31 23.11 -3.09 -4.01
CA LYS A 31 23.79 -3.88 -2.98
C LYS A 31 23.44 -5.37 -3.02
N GLN A 32 22.46 -5.79 -3.83
CA GLN A 32 22.01 -7.18 -3.85
C GLN A 32 23.03 -8.09 -4.53
N SER A 33 23.56 -9.06 -3.78
CA SER A 33 24.47 -10.07 -4.33
C SER A 33 23.78 -11.08 -5.26
N GLU A 34 22.46 -11.24 -5.13
CA GLU A 34 21.63 -12.12 -5.97
C GLU A 34 21.25 -11.48 -7.32
N ILE A 35 21.52 -10.19 -7.53
CA ILE A 35 21.11 -9.48 -8.74
C ILE A 35 22.36 -8.90 -9.42
N THR A 36 22.79 -9.53 -10.51
CA THR A 36 23.87 -8.99 -11.36
C THR A 36 23.28 -7.99 -12.36
N VAL A 37 23.09 -6.76 -11.93
CA VAL A 37 22.49 -5.73 -12.78
C VAL A 37 23.41 -5.36 -13.94
N LYS A 38 22.96 -5.59 -15.19
CA LYS A 38 23.71 -5.18 -16.39
C LYS A 38 23.63 -3.68 -16.64
N ASN A 39 22.41 -3.15 -16.72
CA ASN A 39 22.14 -1.72 -16.88
C ASN A 39 20.90 -1.32 -16.08
N ILE A 40 20.91 -0.10 -15.55
CA ILE A 40 19.72 0.56 -15.00
C ILE A 40 19.47 1.83 -15.81
N THR A 41 18.26 1.98 -16.36
CA THR A 41 17.80 3.21 -17.01
C THR A 41 16.60 3.77 -16.25
N VAL A 42 16.69 5.03 -15.83
CA VAL A 42 15.58 5.78 -15.23
C VAL A 42 15.01 6.75 -16.26
N ILE A 43 13.70 6.69 -16.49
CA ILE A 43 12.95 7.59 -17.37
C ILE A 43 12.02 8.44 -16.52
N ALA A 44 12.24 9.76 -16.49
CA ALA A 44 11.37 10.69 -15.77
C ALA A 44 11.51 12.13 -16.29
N PRO A 45 10.47 12.97 -16.18
CA PRO A 45 10.54 14.37 -16.61
C PRO A 45 11.43 15.24 -15.70
N VAL A 46 11.50 14.88 -14.41
CA VAL A 46 12.28 15.57 -13.38
C VAL A 46 13.38 14.63 -12.90
N LEU A 47 14.63 15.11 -12.94
CA LEU A 47 15.83 14.30 -12.70
C LEU A 47 16.84 14.98 -11.77
N GLU A 48 16.35 15.74 -10.81
CA GLU A 48 17.17 16.40 -9.80
C GLU A 48 17.79 15.38 -8.83
N LYS A 49 18.91 15.74 -8.18
CA LYS A 49 19.61 14.88 -7.20
C LYS A 49 20.11 13.53 -7.78
N ARG A 50 20.37 13.46 -9.10
CA ARG A 50 20.83 12.25 -9.80
C ARG A 50 22.35 11.96 -9.74
N SER A 51 23.16 12.88 -9.20
CA SER A 51 24.62 12.82 -9.34
C SER A 51 25.25 11.54 -8.75
N TRP A 52 24.84 11.15 -7.54
CA TRP A 52 25.32 9.92 -6.91
C TRP A 52 24.94 8.68 -7.74
N PHE A 53 23.70 8.58 -8.21
CA PHE A 53 23.22 7.46 -9.02
C PHE A 53 23.97 7.33 -10.35
N LYS A 54 24.30 8.45 -11.00
CA LYS A 54 25.13 8.44 -12.23
C LYS A 54 26.53 7.88 -11.97
N GLN A 55 27.14 8.23 -10.84
CA GLN A 55 28.45 7.71 -10.45
C GLN A 55 28.41 6.19 -10.18
N HIS A 56 27.22 5.66 -9.87
CA HIS A 56 26.96 4.23 -9.66
C HIS A 56 26.35 3.55 -10.90
N GLY A 57 26.56 4.11 -12.10
CA GLY A 57 26.21 3.45 -13.37
C GLY A 57 24.75 3.59 -13.80
N VAL A 58 23.91 4.37 -13.11
CA VAL A 58 22.52 4.58 -13.52
C VAL A 58 22.43 5.56 -14.70
N ARG A 59 21.81 5.11 -15.80
CA ARG A 59 21.49 5.94 -16.96
C ARG A 59 20.18 6.69 -16.73
N PHE A 60 20.10 7.89 -17.27
CA PHE A 60 18.92 8.75 -17.13
C PHE A 60 18.41 9.26 -18.49
N VAL A 61 17.09 9.26 -18.65
CA VAL A 61 16.37 9.80 -19.81
C VAL A 61 15.37 10.83 -19.31
N LYS A 62 15.56 12.10 -19.67
CA LYS A 62 14.67 13.19 -19.25
C LYS A 62 13.45 13.24 -20.16
N GLU A 63 12.38 12.55 -19.78
CA GLU A 63 11.18 12.42 -20.59
C GLU A 63 9.95 12.11 -19.74
N ALA A 64 8.81 12.73 -20.04
CA ALA A 64 7.51 12.33 -19.51
C ALA A 64 6.92 11.24 -20.41
N LEU A 65 6.46 10.14 -19.82
CA LEU A 65 5.64 9.19 -20.55
C LEU A 65 4.21 9.70 -20.62
N THR A 66 3.59 9.60 -21.79
CA THR A 66 2.19 9.94 -22.02
C THR A 66 1.52 8.81 -22.79
N LYS A 67 0.19 8.82 -22.80
CA LYS A 67 -0.63 7.86 -23.56
C LYS A 67 -0.22 7.78 -25.04
N GLU A 68 0.24 8.87 -25.63
CA GLU A 68 0.61 8.96 -27.05
C GLU A 68 2.03 8.45 -27.32
N ASN A 69 2.93 8.51 -26.34
CA ASN A 69 4.36 8.28 -26.58
C ASN A 69 4.93 7.00 -25.95
N TYR A 70 4.26 6.41 -24.95
CA TYR A 70 4.89 5.42 -24.08
C TYR A 70 5.40 4.19 -24.84
N VAL A 71 4.61 3.65 -25.79
CA VAL A 71 5.01 2.50 -26.61
C VAL A 71 6.28 2.79 -27.40
N GLN A 72 6.33 3.91 -28.11
CA GLN A 72 7.50 4.27 -28.92
C GLN A 72 8.75 4.44 -28.06
N ARG A 73 8.60 5.00 -26.84
CA ARG A 73 9.72 5.26 -25.94
C ARG A 73 10.22 4.00 -25.25
N LEU A 74 9.31 3.18 -24.72
CA LEU A 74 9.67 1.94 -24.02
C LEU A 74 10.28 0.90 -24.97
N ASN A 75 9.84 0.80 -26.23
CA ASN A 75 10.46 -0.07 -27.25
C ASN A 75 11.97 0.15 -27.47
N ARG A 76 12.52 1.30 -27.05
CA ARG A 76 13.96 1.61 -27.19
C ARG A 76 14.80 1.03 -26.04
N PHE A 77 14.16 0.64 -24.94
CA PHE A 77 14.83 0.28 -23.69
C PHE A 77 14.38 -1.07 -23.14
N LEU A 78 13.18 -1.52 -23.46
CA LEU A 78 12.53 -2.69 -22.90
C LEU A 78 12.45 -3.82 -23.94
N GLY A 79 12.95 -5.00 -23.59
CA GLY A 79 12.80 -6.22 -24.36
C GLY A 79 12.64 -7.46 -23.49
N ALA A 80 12.63 -8.63 -24.12
CA ALA A 80 12.39 -9.90 -23.44
C ALA A 80 13.46 -10.17 -22.37
N GLY A 81 13.01 -10.52 -21.17
CA GLY A 81 13.88 -10.76 -20.01
C GLY A 81 14.35 -9.50 -19.29
N ASP A 82 13.94 -8.30 -19.70
CA ASP A 82 14.13 -7.08 -18.93
C ASP A 82 13.08 -6.94 -17.81
N PHE A 83 13.26 -5.96 -16.93
CA PHE A 83 12.36 -5.66 -15.82
C PHE A 83 11.94 -4.19 -15.86
N LEU A 84 10.64 -3.94 -16.05
CA LEU A 84 10.03 -2.62 -15.95
C LEU A 84 9.54 -2.36 -14.52
N VAL A 85 10.13 -1.38 -13.84
CA VAL A 85 9.77 -0.98 -12.47
C VAL A 85 9.11 0.39 -12.51
N ASN A 86 7.81 0.45 -12.33
CA ASN A 86 7.01 1.66 -12.38
C ASN A 86 6.82 2.25 -10.97
N LEU A 87 7.52 3.36 -10.69
CA LEU A 87 7.47 4.12 -9.44
C LEU A 87 7.15 5.58 -9.75
N SER A 88 6.16 5.79 -10.63
CA SER A 88 5.77 7.09 -11.15
C SER A 88 4.36 7.48 -10.74
N VAL A 89 3.95 8.70 -11.13
CA VAL A 89 2.59 9.23 -10.97
C VAL A 89 2.08 9.66 -12.34
N GLY A 90 0.78 9.59 -12.58
CA GLY A 90 0.15 9.97 -13.85
C GLY A 90 0.54 9.13 -15.06
N VAL A 91 1.00 7.89 -14.84
CA VAL A 91 1.39 6.95 -15.91
C VAL A 91 0.58 5.66 -15.74
N SER A 92 -0.17 5.27 -16.77
CA SER A 92 -1.10 4.13 -16.68
C SER A 92 -0.38 2.81 -16.38
N SER A 93 -0.63 2.23 -15.20
CA SER A 93 -0.13 0.90 -14.84
C SER A 93 -0.64 -0.18 -15.81
N ILE A 94 -1.90 -0.09 -16.24
CA ILE A 94 -2.52 -1.05 -17.17
C ILE A 94 -1.79 -1.07 -18.52
N ASP A 95 -1.49 0.11 -19.07
CA ASP A 95 -0.82 0.23 -20.36
C ASP A 95 0.63 -0.25 -20.28
N LEU A 96 1.33 0.08 -19.19
CA LEU A 96 2.70 -0.36 -18.95
C LEU A 96 2.80 -1.87 -18.72
N MET A 97 1.87 -2.46 -17.95
CA MET A 97 1.77 -3.91 -17.79
C MET A 97 1.53 -4.62 -19.12
N THR A 98 0.58 -4.11 -19.91
CA THR A 98 0.26 -4.66 -21.24
C THR A 98 1.49 -4.61 -22.14
N HIS A 99 2.21 -3.48 -22.14
CA HIS A 99 3.42 -3.32 -22.92
C HIS A 99 4.55 -4.23 -22.46
N ALA A 100 4.79 -4.35 -21.16
CA ALA A 100 5.80 -5.22 -20.59
C ALA A 100 5.51 -6.69 -20.92
N ALA A 101 4.26 -7.14 -20.78
CA ALA A 101 3.84 -8.49 -21.14
C ALA A 101 4.10 -8.79 -22.62
N HIS A 102 3.73 -7.88 -23.54
CA HIS A 102 4.02 -8.03 -24.97
C HIS A 102 5.52 -8.04 -25.30
N ALA A 103 6.33 -7.28 -24.56
CA ALA A 103 7.78 -7.27 -24.71
C ALA A 103 8.46 -8.52 -24.13
N GLY A 104 7.75 -9.35 -23.36
CA GLY A 104 8.35 -10.47 -22.63
C GLY A 104 9.15 -10.01 -21.40
N ALA A 105 8.82 -8.85 -20.84
CA ALA A 105 9.50 -8.25 -19.70
C ALA A 105 8.68 -8.42 -18.40
N LEU A 106 9.40 -8.53 -17.28
CA LEU A 106 8.79 -8.49 -15.94
C LEU A 106 8.30 -7.08 -15.63
N TYR A 107 7.33 -6.98 -14.72
CA TYR A 107 6.77 -5.71 -14.29
C TYR A 107 6.61 -5.63 -12.77
N LEU A 108 6.81 -4.45 -12.20
CA LEU A 108 6.38 -4.12 -10.85
C LEU A 108 5.89 -2.69 -10.72
N ASP A 109 4.84 -2.46 -9.94
CA ASP A 109 4.47 -1.13 -9.43
C ASP A 109 4.08 -1.15 -7.94
N THR A 110 3.83 0.04 -7.39
CA THR A 110 3.39 0.22 -5.99
C THR A 110 1.95 0.72 -5.87
N CYS A 111 1.31 1.06 -6.99
CA CYS A 111 -0.09 1.47 -7.08
C CYS A 111 -0.59 1.23 -8.51
N ILE A 112 -1.91 1.12 -8.68
CA ILE A 112 -2.54 1.09 -10.00
C ILE A 112 -2.87 2.53 -10.37
N GLU A 113 -2.02 3.13 -11.18
CA GLU A 113 -2.13 4.53 -11.55
C GLU A 113 -2.85 4.66 -12.91
N PRO A 114 -3.75 5.64 -13.12
CA PRO A 114 -4.24 6.02 -14.44
C PRO A 114 -3.25 6.96 -15.15
N TRP A 115 -3.50 7.27 -16.42
CA TRP A 115 -2.85 8.43 -17.04
C TRP A 115 -3.25 9.73 -16.35
N ASP A 116 -2.39 10.74 -16.43
CA ASP A 116 -2.66 12.09 -15.91
C ASP A 116 -4.06 12.61 -16.31
N GLY A 117 -4.76 13.21 -15.34
CA GLY A 117 -6.18 13.60 -15.46
C GLY A 117 -7.21 12.48 -15.26
N GLY A 118 -6.79 11.21 -15.08
CA GLY A 118 -7.70 10.08 -14.90
C GLY A 118 -8.41 10.05 -13.54
N TYR A 119 -7.79 10.58 -12.48
CA TYR A 119 -8.37 10.61 -11.13
C TYR A 119 -9.52 11.61 -10.98
N ASP A 120 -9.52 12.69 -11.77
CA ASP A 120 -10.50 13.77 -11.73
C ASP A 120 -11.29 13.93 -13.03
N ASP A 121 -11.26 12.92 -13.91
CA ASP A 121 -12.05 12.89 -15.15
C ASP A 121 -13.55 13.08 -14.83
N PRO A 122 -14.15 14.20 -15.26
CA PRO A 122 -15.54 14.52 -14.94
C PRO A 122 -16.55 13.64 -15.71
N SER A 123 -16.10 12.88 -16.71
CA SER A 123 -16.92 11.93 -17.44
C SER A 123 -17.13 10.62 -16.67
N LEU A 124 -16.32 10.35 -15.64
CA LEU A 124 -16.40 9.15 -14.82
C LEU A 124 -17.34 9.35 -13.63
N THR A 125 -18.11 8.31 -13.31
CA THR A 125 -18.88 8.26 -12.06
C THR A 125 -17.94 8.21 -10.85
N VAL A 126 -18.47 8.49 -9.64
CA VAL A 126 -17.70 8.32 -8.39
C VAL A 126 -17.16 6.89 -8.27
N SER A 127 -18.00 5.89 -8.56
CA SER A 127 -17.62 4.47 -8.54
C SER A 127 -16.47 4.15 -9.50
N GLN A 128 -16.42 4.76 -10.68
CA GLN A 128 -15.35 4.52 -11.66
C GLN A 128 -14.02 5.20 -11.31
N ARG A 129 -14.03 6.18 -10.40
CA ARG A 129 -12.82 6.87 -9.90
C ARG A 129 -12.22 6.22 -8.65
N THR A 130 -12.72 5.04 -8.28
CA THR A 130 -12.26 4.30 -7.09
C THR A 130 -11.06 3.41 -7.40
N ASN A 131 -10.28 3.08 -6.36
CA ASN A 131 -9.28 2.02 -6.47
C ASN A 131 -9.93 0.67 -6.77
N TYR A 132 -11.18 0.44 -6.33
CA TYR A 132 -11.93 -0.74 -6.74
C TYR A 132 -12.07 -0.85 -8.25
N ALA A 133 -12.42 0.25 -8.92
CA ALA A 133 -12.55 0.29 -10.38
C ALA A 133 -11.20 0.09 -11.09
N LEU A 134 -10.14 0.77 -10.61
CA LEU A 134 -8.79 0.62 -11.14
C LEU A 134 -8.30 -0.83 -11.02
N ARG A 135 -8.49 -1.45 -9.85
CA ARG A 135 -8.22 -2.87 -9.63
C ARG A 135 -9.05 -3.77 -10.54
N HIS A 136 -10.34 -3.49 -10.70
CA HIS A 136 -11.22 -4.29 -11.54
C HIS A 136 -10.72 -4.39 -12.99
N HIS A 137 -10.29 -3.27 -13.58
CA HIS A 137 -9.72 -3.27 -14.93
C HIS A 137 -8.42 -4.10 -15.03
N VAL A 138 -7.59 -4.13 -13.98
CA VAL A 138 -6.41 -5.00 -13.94
C VAL A 138 -6.79 -6.47 -13.87
N LEU A 139 -7.84 -6.83 -13.12
CA LEU A 139 -8.36 -8.20 -13.08
C LEU A 139 -8.93 -8.62 -14.44
N GLU A 140 -9.61 -7.73 -15.16
CA GLU A 140 -10.04 -7.99 -16.54
C GLU A 140 -8.84 -8.20 -17.47
N LEU A 141 -7.80 -7.37 -17.33
CA LEU A 141 -6.55 -7.53 -18.08
C LEU A 141 -5.90 -8.88 -17.82
N ARG A 142 -5.91 -9.35 -16.57
CA ARG A 142 -5.34 -10.64 -16.17
C ARG A 142 -5.95 -11.82 -16.93
N GLU A 143 -7.26 -11.79 -17.17
CA GLU A 143 -7.96 -12.82 -17.95
C GLU A 143 -7.51 -12.82 -19.43
N THR A 144 -7.13 -11.66 -19.97
CA THR A 144 -6.65 -11.53 -21.35
C THR A 144 -5.17 -11.90 -21.52
N ILE A 145 -4.33 -11.60 -20.52
CA ILE A 145 -2.88 -11.81 -20.57
C ILE A 145 -2.46 -13.18 -20.02
N ALA A 146 -3.33 -13.88 -19.28
CA ALA A 146 -3.30 -15.20 -18.58
C ALA A 146 -2.03 -16.10 -18.58
N LYS A 147 -1.17 -16.05 -19.59
CA LYS A 147 0.15 -16.70 -19.66
C LYS A 147 1.18 -15.69 -20.17
N GLY A 148 1.95 -15.11 -19.26
CA GLY A 148 2.99 -14.13 -19.60
C GLY A 148 4.01 -13.96 -18.47
N PRO A 149 5.02 -13.10 -18.68
CA PRO A 149 5.95 -12.72 -17.63
C PRO A 149 5.22 -12.21 -16.39
N THR A 150 5.82 -12.41 -15.23
CA THR A 150 5.26 -11.93 -13.97
C THR A 150 5.18 -10.40 -13.93
N ALA A 151 3.99 -9.92 -13.56
CA ALA A 151 3.71 -8.53 -13.25
C ALA A 151 3.21 -8.45 -11.79
N VAL A 152 4.07 -7.96 -10.90
CA VAL A 152 3.72 -7.77 -9.48
C VAL A 152 3.10 -6.38 -9.31
N ILE A 153 1.82 -6.32 -8.99
CA ILE A 153 1.13 -5.04 -8.85
C ILE A 153 1.00 -4.61 -7.40
N ALA A 154 0.90 -3.30 -7.18
CA ALA A 154 0.57 -2.72 -5.88
C ALA A 154 1.46 -3.25 -4.74
N HIS A 155 2.77 -3.34 -4.98
CA HIS A 155 3.72 -3.98 -4.07
C HIS A 155 4.79 -3.01 -3.52
N GLY A 156 4.32 -2.03 -2.76
CA GLY A 156 5.12 -1.16 -1.90
C GLY A 156 5.05 -1.60 -0.43
N ALA A 157 4.77 -0.65 0.48
CA ALA A 157 4.54 -0.95 1.89
C ALA A 157 3.06 -1.32 2.12
N ASN A 158 2.16 -0.39 1.83
CA ASN A 158 0.71 -0.51 1.80
C ASN A 158 0.25 0.27 0.57
N PRO A 159 -0.28 -0.37 -0.49
CA PRO A 159 -0.40 -1.82 -0.67
C PRO A 159 0.97 -2.51 -0.82
N GLY A 160 1.03 -3.82 -0.53
CA GLY A 160 2.26 -4.62 -0.65
C GLY A 160 2.58 -5.40 0.63
N LEU A 161 3.63 -4.98 1.34
CA LEU A 161 4.07 -5.59 2.60
C LEU A 161 2.94 -5.79 3.62
N ILE A 162 1.97 -4.91 3.65
CA ILE A 162 0.84 -4.98 4.59
C ILE A 162 0.02 -6.26 4.43
N SER A 163 -0.13 -6.79 3.21
CA SER A 163 -0.84 -8.06 2.96
C SER A 163 -0.05 -9.26 3.49
N HIS A 164 1.29 -9.17 3.51
CA HIS A 164 2.16 -10.19 4.09
C HIS A 164 2.18 -10.11 5.62
N LEU A 165 2.22 -8.90 6.17
CA LEU A 165 2.08 -8.64 7.60
C LEU A 165 0.72 -9.12 8.12
N LEU A 166 -0.35 -8.96 7.32
CA LEU A 166 -1.67 -9.50 7.65
C LEU A 166 -1.66 -11.02 7.81
N LYS A 167 -1.08 -11.74 6.85
CA LYS A 167 -0.95 -13.20 6.91
C LYS A 167 -0.16 -13.64 8.14
N GLU A 168 0.97 -12.98 8.45
CA GLU A 168 1.73 -13.27 9.66
C GLU A 168 0.95 -12.94 10.95
N ALA A 169 0.20 -11.83 10.96
CA ALA A 169 -0.65 -11.45 12.09
C ALA A 169 -1.75 -12.49 12.35
N LEU A 170 -2.41 -13.00 11.31
CA LEU A 170 -3.41 -14.06 11.43
C LEU A 170 -2.78 -15.36 11.95
N MET A 171 -1.58 -15.71 11.48
CA MET A 171 -0.86 -16.89 11.98
C MET A 171 -0.42 -16.74 13.44
N ARG A 172 -0.06 -15.53 13.88
CA ARG A 172 0.26 -15.23 15.29
C ARG A 172 -0.98 -15.33 16.16
N LEU A 173 -2.07 -14.68 15.74
CA LEU A 173 -3.35 -14.75 16.45
C LEU A 173 -3.85 -16.19 16.57
N ALA A 174 -3.74 -17.00 15.52
CA ALA A 174 -4.13 -18.40 15.55
C ALA A 174 -3.34 -19.21 16.58
N ARG A 175 -2.01 -18.99 16.66
CA ARG A 175 -1.15 -19.62 17.68
C ARG A 175 -1.57 -19.22 19.09
N GLU A 176 -1.89 -17.94 19.29
CA GLU A 176 -2.29 -17.40 20.58
C GLU A 176 -3.66 -17.88 21.05
N LEU A 177 -4.64 -17.95 20.12
CA LEU A 177 -5.98 -18.48 20.37
C LEU A 177 -6.03 -20.01 20.35
N LYS A 178 -4.92 -20.66 20.01
CA LYS A 178 -4.81 -22.12 19.82
C LYS A 178 -5.82 -22.64 18.77
N THR A 179 -6.11 -21.83 17.76
CA THR A 179 -6.94 -22.20 16.62
C THR A 179 -6.24 -23.31 15.84
N PRO A 180 -6.93 -24.42 15.48
CA PRO A 180 -6.33 -25.50 14.71
C PRO A 180 -5.76 -24.99 13.37
N LEU A 181 -4.49 -25.28 13.13
CA LEU A 181 -3.83 -24.99 11.86
C LEU A 181 -3.63 -26.30 11.08
N PRO A 182 -3.71 -26.28 9.75
CA PRO A 182 -3.39 -27.45 8.95
C PRO A 182 -1.91 -27.83 9.13
N MET A 183 -1.62 -29.13 9.05
CA MET A 183 -0.25 -29.67 9.18
C MET A 183 0.72 -29.09 8.13
N THR A 184 0.20 -28.70 6.96
CA THR A 184 0.93 -28.00 5.91
C THR A 184 0.20 -26.71 5.57
N LYS A 185 0.94 -25.61 5.33
CA LYS A 185 0.36 -24.34 4.89
C LYS A 185 -0.21 -24.38 3.47
N THR A 186 0.18 -25.37 2.67
CA THR A 186 -0.39 -25.62 1.35
C THR A 186 -1.89 -25.91 1.48
N GLY A 187 -2.73 -24.98 1.02
CA GLY A 187 -4.19 -25.08 1.13
C GLY A 187 -4.80 -24.41 2.36
N LEU A 188 -4.04 -23.59 3.11
CA LEU A 188 -4.61 -22.73 4.15
C LEU A 188 -5.61 -21.73 3.51
N ASP A 189 -6.86 -21.81 3.96
CA ASP A 189 -7.88 -20.82 3.63
C ASP A 189 -7.84 -19.69 4.66
N TRP A 190 -7.27 -18.56 4.26
CA TRP A 190 -7.11 -17.38 5.12
C TRP A 190 -8.45 -16.79 5.58
N ALA A 191 -9.49 -16.87 4.74
CA ALA A 191 -10.82 -16.39 5.08
C ALA A 191 -11.46 -17.26 6.16
N VAL A 192 -11.33 -18.58 6.05
CA VAL A 192 -11.82 -19.52 7.07
C VAL A 192 -11.06 -19.33 8.39
N LEU A 193 -9.73 -19.18 8.34
CA LEU A 193 -8.93 -18.94 9.54
C LEU A 193 -9.38 -17.65 10.26
N ALA A 194 -9.54 -16.54 9.54
CA ALA A 194 -10.01 -15.28 10.11
C ALA A 194 -11.44 -15.39 10.66
N MET A 195 -12.31 -16.16 9.99
CA MET A 195 -13.67 -16.46 10.44
C MET A 195 -13.69 -17.25 11.75
N GLU A 196 -12.89 -18.31 11.86
CA GLU A 196 -12.81 -19.15 13.06
C GLU A 196 -12.27 -18.39 14.27
N MET A 197 -11.41 -17.41 14.05
CA MET A 197 -10.90 -16.51 15.09
C MET A 197 -11.84 -15.33 15.43
N ASP A 198 -13.00 -15.22 14.75
CA ASP A 198 -13.96 -14.13 14.89
C ASP A 198 -13.34 -12.73 14.71
N VAL A 199 -12.41 -12.60 13.75
CA VAL A 199 -11.85 -11.29 13.36
C VAL A 199 -12.94 -10.51 12.63
N LYS A 200 -13.38 -9.39 13.22
CA LYS A 200 -14.48 -8.56 12.70
C LYS A 200 -13.98 -7.36 11.91
N VAL A 201 -12.96 -6.67 12.41
CA VAL A 201 -12.44 -5.44 11.81
C VAL A 201 -10.93 -5.55 11.66
N ILE A 202 -10.42 -5.11 10.53
CA ILE A 202 -8.99 -5.00 10.22
C ILE A 202 -8.72 -3.57 9.80
N HIS A 203 -7.90 -2.83 10.54
CA HIS A 203 -7.33 -1.60 9.99
C HIS A 203 -5.96 -1.90 9.42
N VAL A 204 -5.63 -1.30 8.28
CA VAL A 204 -4.24 -0.88 8.07
C VAL A 204 -4.06 0.32 8.98
N ALA A 205 -3.35 0.14 10.09
CA ALA A 205 -3.23 1.14 11.15
C ALA A 205 -1.81 1.70 11.13
N GLU A 206 -1.69 2.91 10.59
CA GLU A 206 -0.42 3.59 10.40
C GLU A 206 -0.35 4.88 11.22
N ARG A 207 0.80 5.10 11.88
CA ARG A 207 1.14 6.35 12.54
C ARG A 207 2.56 6.78 12.17
N ASP A 208 2.65 7.84 11.37
CA ASP A 208 3.90 8.51 11.08
C ASP A 208 4.14 9.64 12.10
N THR A 209 5.30 9.61 12.76
CA THR A 209 5.75 10.59 13.77
C THR A 209 7.00 11.36 13.32
N GLN A 210 7.43 11.17 12.08
CA GLN A 210 8.54 11.89 11.49
C GLN A 210 8.22 13.38 11.41
N ARG A 211 9.16 14.21 11.85
CA ARG A 211 8.98 15.66 11.99
C ARG A 211 10.22 16.41 11.53
N SER A 212 10.04 17.61 10.99
CA SER A 212 11.13 18.51 10.63
C SER A 212 11.25 19.66 11.64
N LYS A 213 12.45 20.24 11.75
CA LYS A 213 12.62 21.56 12.42
C LYS A 213 12.14 22.71 11.53
N ARG A 214 12.02 22.48 10.22
CA ARG A 214 11.46 23.42 9.26
C ARG A 214 9.93 23.33 9.32
N ILE A 215 9.34 24.31 9.98
CA ILE A 215 7.89 24.46 10.11
C ILE A 215 7.25 24.57 8.73
N LYS A 216 6.15 23.84 8.50
CA LYS A 216 5.27 24.00 7.33
C LYS A 216 4.91 25.48 7.12
N GLN A 217 4.97 25.94 5.87
CA GLN A 217 4.49 27.28 5.50
C GLN A 217 3.03 27.24 5.00
N ASP A 218 2.37 28.39 4.99
CA ASP A 218 1.08 28.55 4.29
C ASP A 218 1.27 28.28 2.80
N ASP A 219 0.27 27.69 2.16
CA ASP A 219 0.30 27.28 0.75
C ASP A 219 1.45 26.30 0.40
N GLU A 220 1.91 25.51 1.39
CA GLU A 220 2.89 24.42 1.24
C GLU A 220 2.27 23.09 1.70
N PHE A 221 2.16 22.11 0.79
CA PHE A 221 1.87 20.72 1.16
C PHE A 221 3.17 20.00 1.53
N VAL A 222 3.26 19.47 2.75
CA VAL A 222 4.43 18.77 3.28
C VAL A 222 4.05 17.32 3.57
N ASN A 223 4.89 16.38 3.18
CA ASN A 223 4.68 14.96 3.44
C ASN A 223 6.01 14.19 3.54
N THR A 224 5.99 12.96 4.04
CA THR A 224 7.15 12.05 4.07
C THR A 224 7.31 11.23 2.79
N TRP A 225 6.25 11.15 1.98
CA TRP A 225 6.24 10.53 0.66
C TRP A 225 5.55 11.43 -0.38
N SER A 226 5.21 10.88 -1.55
CA SER A 226 4.69 11.64 -2.70
C SER A 226 3.52 12.56 -2.32
N VAL A 227 3.71 13.87 -2.47
CA VAL A 227 2.61 14.84 -2.29
C VAL A 227 1.56 14.65 -3.38
N ASP A 228 1.99 14.41 -4.62
CA ASP A 228 1.08 14.17 -5.75
C ASP A 228 0.25 12.90 -5.56
N GLY A 229 0.89 11.80 -5.11
CA GLY A 229 0.18 10.55 -4.82
C GLY A 229 -0.87 10.74 -3.72
N PHE A 230 -0.48 11.37 -2.61
CA PHE A 230 -1.42 11.65 -1.52
C PHE A 230 -2.55 12.61 -1.98
N LEU A 231 -2.26 13.64 -2.78
CA LEU A 231 -3.32 14.50 -3.31
C LEU A 231 -4.32 13.73 -4.17
N SER A 232 -3.85 12.79 -5.00
CA SER A 232 -4.72 11.95 -5.83
C SER A 232 -5.58 11.02 -4.97
N GLU A 233 -4.95 10.19 -4.14
CA GLU A 233 -5.62 9.19 -3.30
C GLU A 233 -6.50 9.83 -2.22
N GLY A 234 -6.01 10.89 -1.60
CA GLY A 234 -6.70 11.62 -0.56
C GLY A 234 -7.96 12.33 -1.07
N ARG A 235 -8.01 12.67 -2.37
CA ARG A 235 -9.17 13.28 -3.05
C ARG A 235 -10.19 12.24 -3.53
N GLN A 236 -9.77 11.01 -3.78
CA GLN A 236 -10.66 9.91 -4.14
C GLN A 236 -11.67 9.62 -3.01
N PRO A 237 -12.79 8.92 -3.32
CA PRO A 237 -13.75 8.49 -2.32
C PRO A 237 -13.10 7.65 -1.21
N ALA A 238 -13.56 7.81 0.03
CA ALA A 238 -13.28 6.85 1.09
C ALA A 238 -13.78 5.46 0.67
N GLU A 239 -12.91 4.45 0.71
CA GLU A 239 -13.24 3.08 0.33
C GLU A 239 -12.93 2.10 1.46
N LEU A 240 -13.85 1.17 1.67
CA LEU A 240 -13.73 0.16 2.70
C LEU A 240 -14.41 -1.14 2.29
N VAL A 241 -13.91 -2.24 2.84
CA VAL A 241 -14.58 -3.53 2.82
C VAL A 241 -15.68 -3.51 3.86
N TRP A 242 -16.90 -3.85 3.46
CA TRP A 242 -18.04 -3.93 4.38
C TRP A 242 -18.15 -5.34 4.98
N GLY A 243 -17.90 -5.45 6.28
CA GLY A 243 -17.92 -6.72 6.99
C GLY A 243 -19.34 -7.28 7.18
N THR A 244 -19.45 -8.60 7.27
CA THR A 244 -20.75 -9.27 7.48
C THR A 244 -21.35 -9.04 8.87
N HIS A 245 -20.57 -8.56 9.83
CA HIS A 245 -21.02 -8.23 11.19
C HIS A 245 -21.61 -6.83 11.30
N GLU A 246 -21.44 -5.98 10.28
CA GLU A 246 -21.95 -4.61 10.27
C GLU A 246 -23.47 -4.58 10.11
N LYS A 247 -24.16 -3.84 10.98
CA LYS A 247 -25.63 -3.81 11.04
C LYS A 247 -26.22 -2.53 10.47
N ASN A 248 -25.47 -1.42 10.49
CA ASN A 248 -25.97 -0.10 10.16
C ASN A 248 -25.29 0.42 8.90
N TRP A 249 -26.08 0.54 7.82
CA TRP A 249 -25.60 1.06 6.55
C TRP A 249 -25.42 2.59 6.63
N PRO A 250 -24.24 3.16 6.34
CA PRO A 250 -24.05 4.61 6.35
C PRO A 250 -24.85 5.29 5.23
N ASN A 251 -25.47 6.43 5.51
CA ASN A 251 -26.29 7.16 4.52
C ASN A 251 -25.52 7.53 3.24
N GLU A 252 -24.23 7.85 3.40
CA GLU A 252 -23.34 8.26 2.32
C GLU A 252 -22.66 7.06 1.62
N ALA A 253 -22.88 5.83 2.11
CA ALA A 253 -22.30 4.63 1.52
C ALA A 253 -23.03 4.21 0.23
N ARG A 254 -22.23 3.76 -0.74
CA ARG A 254 -22.68 3.26 -2.04
C ARG A 254 -21.97 1.94 -2.36
N GLN A 255 -22.62 1.13 -3.19
CA GLN A 255 -22.10 -0.14 -3.68
C GLN A 255 -21.62 0.01 -5.12
N HIS A 256 -20.71 -0.86 -5.53
CA HIS A 256 -20.33 -0.99 -6.93
C HIS A 256 -21.34 -1.85 -7.71
N GLU A 257 -21.62 -1.48 -8.96
CA GLU A 257 -22.55 -2.21 -9.82
C GLU A 257 -21.89 -3.35 -10.62
N PHE A 258 -20.55 -3.37 -10.66
CA PHE A 258 -19.70 -4.31 -11.39
C PHE A 258 -18.69 -5.00 -10.47
N GLY A 259 -17.94 -5.98 -10.98
CA GLY A 259 -16.91 -6.74 -10.27
C GLY A 259 -17.43 -7.62 -9.12
N ALA A 260 -16.56 -7.93 -8.15
CA ALA A 260 -16.84 -8.82 -7.03
C ALA A 260 -17.81 -8.26 -5.95
N LYS A 261 -18.07 -6.94 -5.98
CA LYS A 261 -18.93 -6.21 -5.03
C LYS A 261 -18.52 -6.47 -3.57
N ASN A 262 -17.21 -6.47 -3.35
CA ASN A 262 -16.60 -6.84 -2.09
C ASN A 262 -16.24 -5.63 -1.20
N SER A 263 -16.22 -4.42 -1.77
CA SER A 263 -16.08 -3.14 -1.08
C SER A 263 -17.29 -2.22 -1.29
N ILE A 264 -17.31 -1.15 -0.51
CA ILE A 264 -18.21 -0.01 -0.63
C ILE A 264 -17.36 1.26 -0.68
N TYR A 265 -17.96 2.36 -1.12
CA TYR A 265 -17.35 3.69 -1.02
C TYR A 265 -18.31 4.67 -0.36
N LEU A 266 -17.77 5.69 0.30
CA LEU A 266 -18.54 6.82 0.79
C LEU A 266 -18.49 7.94 -0.26
N GLU A 267 -19.58 8.68 -0.43
CA GLU A 267 -19.61 9.90 -1.26
C GLU A 267 -18.89 11.09 -0.60
N ARG A 268 -17.76 10.81 0.06
CA ARG A 268 -16.85 11.74 0.72
C ARG A 268 -15.43 11.38 0.36
N SER A 269 -14.62 12.40 0.22
CA SER A 269 -13.20 12.24 -0.07
C SER A 269 -12.46 11.63 1.13
N GLY A 270 -11.58 10.66 0.90
CA GLY A 270 -10.97 9.83 1.94
C GLY A 270 -10.19 10.62 2.99
N ALA A 271 -9.42 11.63 2.55
CA ALA A 271 -8.68 12.49 3.48
C ALA A 271 -9.58 13.32 4.41
N SER A 272 -10.88 13.47 4.09
CA SER A 272 -11.85 14.18 4.94
C SER A 272 -12.61 13.29 5.92
N VAL A 273 -12.53 11.97 5.78
CA VAL A 273 -13.20 11.02 6.66
C VAL A 273 -12.25 10.63 7.77
N GLN A 274 -12.59 11.00 9.00
CA GLN A 274 -11.82 10.60 10.18
C GLN A 274 -12.40 9.33 10.78
N VAL A 275 -11.51 8.45 11.21
CA VAL A 275 -11.85 7.18 11.87
C VAL A 275 -11.02 7.02 13.13
N LYS A 276 -11.60 6.51 14.20
CA LYS A 276 -10.85 6.09 15.38
C LYS A 276 -10.01 4.86 15.05
N THR A 277 -8.78 4.82 15.53
CA THR A 277 -7.88 3.68 15.37
C THR A 277 -6.90 3.61 16.53
N TRP A 278 -6.03 2.62 16.51
CA TRP A 278 -5.00 2.44 17.52
C TRP A 278 -3.68 1.97 16.90
N THR A 279 -2.56 2.50 17.39
CA THR A 279 -1.21 2.01 17.06
C THR A 279 -0.33 1.98 18.32
N PRO A 280 0.75 1.18 18.36
CA PRO A 280 1.64 1.13 19.53
C PRO A 280 2.26 2.49 19.90
N VAL A 281 2.52 3.34 18.89
CA VAL A 281 3.14 4.66 19.09
C VAL A 281 2.08 5.74 19.35
N GLY A 282 0.92 5.64 18.72
CA GLY A 282 -0.15 6.63 18.86
C GLY A 282 -1.08 6.40 20.05
N GLY A 283 -1.13 5.18 20.60
CA GLY A 283 -2.25 4.76 21.43
C GLY A 283 -3.57 4.89 20.65
N ALA A 284 -4.64 5.30 21.33
CA ALA A 284 -5.89 5.68 20.68
C ALA A 284 -5.70 6.99 19.88
N CYS A 285 -5.95 6.96 18.58
CA CYS A 285 -5.77 8.13 17.71
C CYS A 285 -6.82 8.18 16.59
N LEU A 286 -6.82 9.28 15.83
CA LEU A 286 -7.63 9.42 14.62
C LEU A 286 -6.78 9.16 13.38
N GLY A 287 -7.27 8.29 12.50
CA GLY A 287 -6.77 8.10 11.16
C GLY A 287 -7.68 8.75 10.12
N ARG A 288 -7.21 8.82 8.88
CA ARG A 288 -7.98 9.17 7.68
C ARG A 288 -8.33 7.90 6.91
N LEU A 289 -9.58 7.80 6.46
CA LEU A 289 -10.07 6.68 5.65
C LEU A 289 -9.74 6.90 4.18
N ILE A 290 -8.45 6.85 3.84
CA ILE A 290 -7.98 6.99 2.46
C ILE A 290 -8.19 5.66 1.74
N THR A 291 -8.62 5.73 0.48
CA THR A 291 -8.74 4.53 -0.35
C THR A 291 -7.37 3.92 -0.63
N HIS A 292 -7.30 2.60 -0.63
CA HIS A 292 -6.06 1.87 -0.85
C HIS A 292 -6.33 0.51 -1.49
N HIS A 293 -5.43 0.06 -2.38
CA HIS A 293 -5.62 -1.16 -3.15
C HIS A 293 -5.76 -2.40 -2.27
N GLU A 294 -4.93 -2.53 -1.22
CA GLU A 294 -4.91 -3.70 -0.33
C GLU A 294 -6.25 -3.89 0.39
N THR A 295 -6.98 -2.80 0.62
CA THR A 295 -8.30 -2.85 1.25
C THR A 295 -9.22 -3.69 0.38
N ILE A 296 -9.23 -3.44 -0.93
CA ILE A 296 -10.12 -4.14 -1.86
C ILE A 296 -9.60 -5.55 -2.19
N SER A 297 -8.30 -5.73 -2.42
CA SER A 297 -7.73 -7.04 -2.75
C SER A 297 -7.84 -8.03 -1.60
N THR A 298 -7.63 -7.57 -0.35
CA THR A 298 -7.78 -8.42 0.84
C THR A 298 -9.23 -8.87 1.05
N ALA A 299 -10.22 -8.13 0.56
CA ALA A 299 -11.61 -8.57 0.61
C ALA A 299 -11.81 -9.89 -0.16
N ASP A 300 -11.11 -10.09 -1.28
CA ASP A 300 -11.15 -11.37 -2.01
C ASP A 300 -10.44 -12.48 -1.23
N LEU A 301 -9.34 -12.15 -0.54
CA LEU A 301 -8.60 -13.10 0.30
C LEU A 301 -9.40 -13.57 1.52
N LEU A 302 -10.19 -12.69 2.14
CA LEU A 302 -10.84 -12.93 3.44
C LEU A 302 -12.37 -13.07 3.36
N THR A 303 -12.93 -13.36 2.18
CA THR A 303 -14.37 -13.64 2.02
C THR A 303 -14.65 -15.15 2.00
N VAL A 304 -15.44 -15.64 2.96
CA VAL A 304 -15.99 -17.02 2.89
C VAL A 304 -17.36 -17.01 2.23
N LYS A 305 -17.55 -17.87 1.22
CA LYS A 305 -18.83 -18.12 0.58
C LYS A 305 -19.29 -19.55 0.81
N LYS A 306 -20.56 -19.74 1.18
CA LYS A 306 -21.22 -21.05 1.24
C LYS A 306 -22.41 -21.04 0.29
N GLN A 307 -22.41 -21.97 -0.68
CA GLN A 307 -23.44 -22.04 -1.72
C GLN A 307 -23.66 -20.69 -2.45
N GLY A 308 -22.57 -19.99 -2.76
CA GLY A 308 -22.59 -18.69 -3.43
C GLY A 308 -22.95 -17.49 -2.55
N LYS A 309 -23.43 -17.70 -1.32
CA LYS A 309 -23.72 -16.62 -0.36
C LYS A 309 -22.50 -16.30 0.50
N VAL A 310 -22.17 -15.02 0.64
CA VAL A 310 -21.15 -14.56 1.59
C VAL A 310 -21.65 -14.80 3.01
N ILE A 311 -20.89 -15.57 3.79
CA ILE A 311 -21.19 -15.87 5.20
C ILE A 311 -20.22 -15.21 6.18
N TYR A 312 -19.03 -14.83 5.70
CA TYR A 312 -18.04 -14.12 6.47
C TYR A 312 -17.23 -13.19 5.57
N ARG A 313 -16.96 -12.00 6.09
CA ARG A 313 -15.99 -11.03 5.59
C ARG A 313 -15.74 -10.02 6.73
N PRO A 314 -14.48 -9.67 7.05
CA PRO A 314 -14.20 -8.61 8.00
C PRO A 314 -14.42 -7.23 7.36
N THR A 315 -14.77 -6.23 8.17
CA THR A 315 -14.64 -4.83 7.76
C THR A 315 -13.15 -4.50 7.65
N MET A 316 -12.73 -3.86 6.57
CA MET A 316 -11.33 -3.48 6.39
C MET A 316 -11.21 -2.12 5.71
N TYR A 317 -10.28 -1.31 6.19
CA TYR A 317 -9.91 -0.04 5.57
C TYR A 317 -8.58 0.50 6.11
N TYR A 318 -8.04 1.48 5.41
CA TYR A 318 -6.88 2.22 5.87
C TYR A 318 -7.28 3.27 6.91
N ALA A 319 -6.60 3.29 8.04
CA ALA A 319 -6.73 4.29 9.09
C ALA A 319 -5.40 5.03 9.25
N TYR A 320 -5.15 5.96 8.33
CA TYR A 320 -3.85 6.63 8.22
C TYR A 320 -3.75 7.87 9.11
N HIS A 321 -2.84 7.87 10.08
CA HIS A 321 -2.39 9.08 10.73
C HIS A 321 -1.04 9.51 10.15
N PRO A 322 -1.02 10.39 9.13
CA PRO A 322 0.22 10.87 8.54
C PRO A 322 1.01 11.72 9.55
N CYS A 323 2.22 12.12 9.16
CA CYS A 323 3.02 13.05 9.96
C CYS A 323 2.25 14.37 10.22
N ASP A 324 2.60 15.04 11.32
CA ASP A 324 1.86 16.22 11.78
C ASP A 324 1.80 17.34 10.72
N ASP A 325 2.88 17.55 9.97
CA ASP A 325 2.93 18.52 8.88
C ASP A 325 1.96 18.16 7.74
N ALA A 326 1.81 16.86 7.41
CA ALA A 326 0.85 16.40 6.42
C ALA A 326 -0.59 16.53 6.91
N LEU A 327 -0.86 16.31 8.21
CA LEU A 327 -2.18 16.61 8.79
C LEU A 327 -2.54 18.09 8.64
N LEU A 328 -1.60 19.00 8.88
CA LEU A 328 -1.81 20.43 8.66
C LEU A 328 -2.02 20.75 7.17
N SER A 329 -1.28 20.10 6.28
CA SER A 329 -1.47 20.25 4.82
C SER A 329 -2.84 19.77 4.35
N ILE A 330 -3.37 18.67 4.89
CA ILE A 330 -4.73 18.18 4.59
C ILE A 330 -5.78 19.16 5.13
N HIS A 331 -5.57 19.67 6.35
CA HIS A 331 -6.49 20.64 6.94
C HIS A 331 -6.62 21.90 6.06
N GLU A 332 -5.48 22.43 5.59
CA GLU A 332 -5.45 23.55 4.65
C GLU A 332 -6.09 23.20 3.29
N LEU A 333 -5.80 22.02 2.73
CA LEU A 333 -6.38 21.56 1.47
C LEU A 333 -7.92 21.52 1.53
N ILE A 334 -8.47 20.94 2.61
CA ILE A 334 -9.92 20.85 2.83
C ILE A 334 -10.51 22.25 3.01
N GLY A 335 -9.88 23.09 3.84
CA GLY A 335 -10.30 24.48 4.07
C GLY A 335 -10.31 25.34 2.80
N ASN A 336 -9.43 25.04 1.84
CA ASN A 336 -9.36 25.71 0.54
C ASN A 336 -10.21 25.02 -0.55
N GLY A 337 -11.19 24.19 -0.16
CA GLY A 337 -12.12 23.57 -1.11
C GLY A 337 -11.45 22.57 -2.06
N TRP A 338 -10.47 21.82 -1.59
CA TRP A 338 -9.69 20.83 -2.35
C TRP A 338 -8.80 21.41 -3.46
N ARG A 339 -8.57 22.72 -3.47
CA ARG A 339 -7.56 23.33 -4.32
C ARG A 339 -6.17 23.03 -3.75
N PRO A 340 -5.31 22.29 -4.48
CA PRO A 340 -3.97 21.95 -3.99
C PRO A 340 -3.12 23.19 -3.74
N GLN A 341 -2.28 23.10 -2.72
CA GLN A 341 -1.23 24.08 -2.43
C GLN A 341 -0.27 24.23 -3.62
N THR A 342 0.24 25.44 -3.82
CA THR A 342 1.16 25.71 -4.93
C THR A 342 2.57 25.16 -4.67
N GLN A 343 2.99 25.11 -3.41
CA GLN A 343 4.28 24.57 -3.01
C GLN A 343 4.15 23.16 -2.43
N ARG A 344 5.16 22.34 -2.71
CA ARG A 344 5.19 20.93 -2.28
C ARG A 344 6.56 20.58 -1.74
N ARG A 345 6.60 19.86 -0.63
CA ARG A 345 7.84 19.42 0.01
C ARG A 345 7.71 17.98 0.51
N VAL A 346 8.52 17.11 -0.08
CA VAL A 346 8.72 15.75 0.44
C VAL A 346 9.91 15.77 1.39
N MET A 347 9.65 15.53 2.67
CA MET A 347 10.66 15.47 3.72
C MET A 347 11.60 14.28 3.51
N CYS A 348 12.88 14.47 3.78
CA CYS A 348 13.88 13.39 3.74
C CYS A 348 15.05 13.69 4.68
N GLY A 349 16.10 14.35 4.18
CA GLY A 349 17.28 14.69 4.99
C GLY A 349 17.00 15.65 6.15
N GLU A 350 15.87 16.37 6.14
CA GLU A 350 15.49 17.31 7.19
C GLU A 350 14.77 16.69 8.39
N ILE A 351 14.36 15.42 8.29
CA ILE A 351 13.62 14.74 9.36
C ILE A 351 14.52 14.61 10.59
N ALA A 352 14.00 15.04 11.75
CA ALA A 352 14.69 15.00 13.02
C ALA A 352 14.86 13.54 13.52
N PRO A 353 15.94 13.24 14.27
CA PRO A 353 16.13 11.93 14.89
C PRO A 353 14.94 11.48 15.76
N GLY A 354 14.73 10.17 15.83
CA GLY A 354 13.69 9.50 16.61
C GLY A 354 12.29 9.53 15.99
N GLY A 355 12.13 10.06 14.77
CA GLY A 355 10.88 9.92 14.01
C GLY A 355 10.66 8.47 13.59
N ILE A 356 9.44 7.96 13.78
CA ILE A 356 9.05 6.58 13.48
C ILE A 356 7.93 6.59 12.45
N ASP A 357 7.99 5.65 11.51
CA ASP A 357 6.83 5.22 10.74
C ASP A 357 6.34 3.87 11.28
N ALA A 358 5.20 3.88 11.97
CA ALA A 358 4.59 2.71 12.58
C ALA A 358 3.47 2.18 11.69
N LEU A 359 3.79 1.24 10.80
CA LEU A 359 2.88 0.67 9.82
C LEU A 359 2.60 -0.81 10.11
N GLY A 360 1.33 -1.15 10.31
CA GLY A 360 0.91 -2.52 10.56
C GLY A 360 -0.59 -2.74 10.39
N VAL A 361 -1.02 -3.97 10.67
CA VAL A 361 -2.44 -4.34 10.71
C VAL A 361 -2.94 -4.37 12.15
N LEU A 362 -4.16 -3.88 12.36
CA LEU A 362 -4.88 -3.95 13.64
C LEU A 362 -6.05 -4.92 13.49
N LEU A 363 -5.91 -6.13 14.03
CA LEU A 363 -6.96 -7.14 14.06
C LEU A 363 -7.84 -6.92 15.29
N MET A 364 -9.15 -6.87 15.09
CA MET A 364 -10.11 -6.52 16.14
C MET A 364 -11.34 -7.43 16.12
N GLY A 365 -11.92 -7.64 17.30
CA GLY A 365 -13.20 -8.34 17.46
C GLY A 365 -13.12 -9.81 17.86
N HIS A 366 -11.91 -10.37 17.87
CA HIS A 366 -11.59 -11.70 18.34
C HIS A 366 -11.58 -11.80 19.88
N GLU A 367 -11.40 -13.00 20.44
CA GLU A 367 -11.46 -13.25 21.89
C GLU A 367 -10.48 -12.41 22.71
N LYS A 368 -9.26 -12.19 22.18
CA LYS A 368 -8.23 -11.29 22.75
C LYS A 368 -8.47 -9.79 22.52
N ASN A 369 -9.69 -9.38 22.16
CA ASN A 369 -10.08 -8.00 21.88
C ASN A 369 -9.42 -7.38 20.64
N THR A 370 -8.13 -7.00 20.71
CA THR A 370 -7.41 -6.29 19.65
C THR A 370 -5.92 -6.59 19.68
N CYS A 371 -5.32 -6.82 18.52
CA CYS A 371 -3.88 -7.00 18.34
C CYS A 371 -3.38 -6.21 17.12
N TRP A 372 -2.35 -5.39 17.31
CA TRP A 372 -1.61 -4.76 16.22
C TRP A 372 -0.36 -5.59 15.88
N TYR A 373 -0.05 -5.78 14.60
CA TYR A 373 1.21 -6.36 14.16
C TYR A 373 1.79 -5.60 12.97
N GLY A 374 3.07 -5.25 13.04
CA GLY A 374 3.73 -4.51 11.96
C GLY A 374 5.11 -4.00 12.30
N SER A 375 5.57 -3.08 11.46
CA SER A 375 6.89 -2.45 11.50
C SER A 375 6.87 -1.19 12.36
N LEU A 376 7.83 -1.12 13.29
CA LEU A 376 8.25 0.09 13.96
C LEU A 376 9.65 0.42 13.44
N LEU A 377 9.72 1.27 12.41
CA LEU A 377 10.99 1.69 11.81
C LEU A 377 11.27 3.15 12.15
N THR A 378 12.43 3.40 12.73
CA THR A 378 12.90 4.78 12.96
C THR A 378 13.61 5.33 11.72
N VAL A 379 13.59 6.65 11.56
CA VAL A 379 14.38 7.35 10.54
C VAL A 379 15.90 7.16 10.76
N ASP A 380 16.32 6.92 12.00
CA ASP A 380 17.73 6.73 12.34
C ASP A 380 18.22 5.38 11.82
N GLU A 381 17.50 4.28 12.12
CA GLU A 381 17.77 2.96 11.56
C GLU A 381 17.72 2.99 10.03
N ALA A 382 16.72 3.67 9.45
CA ALA A 382 16.58 3.74 8.00
C ALA A 382 17.81 4.38 7.32
N ARG A 383 18.39 5.41 7.95
CA ARG A 383 19.58 6.11 7.45
C ARG A 383 20.86 5.28 7.62
N GLU A 384 20.95 4.46 8.65
CA GLU A 384 22.06 3.53 8.84
C GLU A 384 22.06 2.43 7.76
N ILE A 385 20.87 1.93 7.43
CA ILE A 385 20.67 0.86 6.45
C ILE A 385 20.98 1.32 5.01
N ALA A 386 20.37 2.43 4.58
CA ALA A 386 20.50 2.91 3.21
C ALA A 386 20.42 4.43 3.07
N PRO A 387 21.23 5.02 2.17
CA PRO A 387 21.12 6.43 1.87
C PRO A 387 19.78 6.73 1.17
N TYR A 388 19.40 8.01 1.17
CA TYR A 388 18.17 8.52 0.53
C TYR A 388 16.87 7.98 1.10
N ASN A 389 16.92 7.33 2.26
CA ASN A 389 15.78 6.73 2.91
C ASN A 389 15.33 7.49 4.15
N THR A 390 14.02 7.54 4.33
CA THR A 390 13.32 7.82 5.58
C THR A 390 12.71 6.52 6.10
N ALA A 391 12.02 6.55 7.25
CA ALA A 391 11.30 5.35 7.70
C ALA A 391 10.25 4.91 6.66
N THR A 392 9.38 5.85 6.23
CA THR A 392 8.37 5.61 5.19
C THR A 392 8.96 5.08 3.91
N SER A 393 9.98 5.74 3.35
CA SER A 393 10.50 5.35 2.05
C SER A 393 11.24 4.01 2.09
N LEU A 394 11.85 3.66 3.23
CA LEU A 394 12.57 2.39 3.37
C LEU A 394 11.58 1.22 3.46
N GLN A 395 10.45 1.38 4.14
CA GLN A 395 9.39 0.35 4.14
C GLN A 395 8.87 0.11 2.72
N VAL A 396 8.61 1.17 1.94
CA VAL A 396 8.20 1.01 0.54
C VAL A 396 9.32 0.39 -0.29
N ALA A 397 10.57 0.83 -0.10
CA ALA A 397 11.70 0.29 -0.85
C ALA A 397 11.97 -1.19 -0.54
N ALA A 398 11.74 -1.62 0.70
CA ALA A 398 11.80 -3.01 1.11
C ALA A 398 10.74 -3.85 0.38
N GLY A 399 9.50 -3.35 0.30
CA GLY A 399 8.43 -3.98 -0.45
C GLY A 399 8.74 -4.11 -1.94
N VAL A 400 9.20 -3.03 -2.57
CA VAL A 400 9.60 -3.04 -3.98
C VAL A 400 10.75 -4.02 -4.22
N LEU A 401 11.78 -4.01 -3.36
CA LEU A 401 12.93 -4.90 -3.50
C LEU A 401 12.50 -6.37 -3.37
N ALA A 402 11.70 -6.70 -2.36
CA ALA A 402 11.21 -8.06 -2.16
C ALA A 402 10.33 -8.51 -3.33
N GLY A 403 9.48 -7.62 -3.86
CA GLY A 403 8.68 -7.87 -5.06
C GLY A 403 9.54 -8.11 -6.32
N ILE A 404 10.62 -7.35 -6.51
CA ILE A 404 11.59 -7.58 -7.59
C ILE A 404 12.21 -8.97 -7.46
N VAL A 405 12.76 -9.30 -6.28
CA VAL A 405 13.42 -10.60 -6.07
C VAL A 405 12.44 -11.75 -6.24
N TRP A 406 11.21 -11.62 -5.73
CA TRP A 406 10.16 -12.61 -5.91
C TRP A 406 9.80 -12.81 -7.39
N ALA A 407 9.59 -11.73 -8.14
CA ALA A 407 9.28 -11.82 -9.57
C ALA A 407 10.42 -12.46 -10.38
N LEU A 408 11.67 -12.24 -9.98
CA LEU A 408 12.83 -12.90 -10.59
C LEU A 408 12.88 -14.41 -10.31
N ARG A 409 12.49 -14.82 -9.10
CA ARG A 409 12.40 -16.24 -8.71
C ARG A 409 11.18 -16.95 -9.30
N HIS A 410 10.13 -16.20 -9.59
CA HIS A 410 8.87 -16.68 -10.15
C HIS A 410 8.50 -15.89 -11.42
N PRO A 411 9.23 -16.03 -12.55
CA PRO A 411 9.13 -15.12 -13.68
C PRO A 411 7.93 -15.34 -14.62
N ASP A 412 7.10 -16.36 -14.39
CA ASP A 412 6.05 -16.84 -15.31
C ASP A 412 4.65 -16.96 -14.65
N ARG A 413 4.35 -16.07 -13.71
CA ARG A 413 3.09 -16.09 -12.92
C ARG A 413 1.99 -15.18 -13.46
N GLY A 414 2.23 -14.46 -14.55
CA GLY A 414 1.30 -13.44 -15.06
C GLY A 414 1.10 -12.30 -14.06
N ILE A 415 -0.07 -11.68 -14.06
CA ILE A 415 -0.40 -10.60 -13.10
C ILE A 415 -0.66 -11.21 -11.72
N VAL A 416 0.07 -10.71 -10.70
CA VAL A 416 0.05 -11.20 -9.33
C VAL A 416 -0.12 -10.04 -8.35
N GLU A 417 -1.04 -10.19 -7.40
CA GLU A 417 -1.24 -9.31 -6.25
C GLU A 417 -0.46 -9.83 -5.02
N PRO A 418 -0.10 -8.97 -4.05
CA PRO A 418 0.61 -9.39 -2.82
C PRO A 418 -0.11 -10.54 -2.08
N GLU A 419 -1.43 -10.57 -2.09
CA GLU A 419 -2.26 -11.61 -1.46
C GLU A 419 -2.01 -13.01 -2.06
N GLN A 420 -1.45 -13.11 -3.26
CA GLN A 420 -1.20 -14.37 -3.96
C GLN A 420 0.24 -14.87 -3.81
N MET A 421 1.13 -14.05 -3.25
CA MET A 421 2.53 -14.44 -3.02
C MET A 421 2.69 -15.17 -1.69
N ASP A 422 3.79 -15.91 -1.57
CA ASP A 422 4.21 -16.50 -0.30
C ASP A 422 4.70 -15.38 0.64
N TYR A 423 3.99 -15.19 1.74
CA TYR A 423 4.31 -14.12 2.69
C TYR A 423 5.61 -14.37 3.44
N GLU A 424 6.01 -15.63 3.66
CA GLU A 424 7.25 -15.94 4.37
C GLU A 424 8.46 -15.57 3.51
N GLU A 425 8.43 -15.94 2.23
CA GLU A 425 9.47 -15.56 1.27
C GLU A 425 9.60 -14.04 1.17
N VAL A 426 8.48 -13.32 1.05
CA VAL A 426 8.51 -11.85 0.93
C VAL A 426 8.99 -11.21 2.24
N LEU A 427 8.50 -11.65 3.40
CA LEU A 427 8.93 -11.10 4.68
C LEU A 427 10.38 -11.45 5.00
N GLU A 428 10.91 -12.60 4.60
CA GLU A 428 12.33 -12.94 4.75
C GLU A 428 13.21 -11.90 4.02
N LEU A 429 12.82 -11.53 2.81
CA LEU A 429 13.52 -10.53 1.99
C LEU A 429 13.37 -9.10 2.55
N ALA A 430 12.18 -8.75 3.07
CA ALA A 430 11.87 -7.40 3.49
C ALA A 430 12.30 -7.08 4.93
N SER A 431 12.20 -8.05 5.86
CA SER A 431 12.41 -7.86 7.31
C SER A 431 13.72 -7.15 7.70
N PRO A 432 14.87 -7.35 7.01
CA PRO A 432 16.10 -6.62 7.30
C PRO A 432 15.98 -5.09 7.17
N TYR A 433 14.93 -4.60 6.51
CA TYR A 433 14.70 -3.19 6.20
C TYR A 433 13.51 -2.59 6.99
N LEU A 434 12.86 -3.35 7.87
CA LEU A 434 11.60 -2.97 8.52
C LEU A 434 11.74 -2.60 10.01
N GLY A 435 12.97 -2.42 10.49
CA GLY A 435 13.22 -2.12 11.90
C GLY A 435 12.69 -3.27 12.78
N SER A 436 11.93 -2.92 13.82
CA SER A 436 11.34 -3.93 14.71
C SER A 436 9.95 -4.35 14.23
N LEU A 437 9.78 -5.65 13.93
CA LEU A 437 8.47 -6.26 13.71
C LEU A 437 7.88 -6.74 15.04
N VAL A 438 6.80 -6.12 15.50
CA VAL A 438 6.22 -6.37 16.83
C VAL A 438 4.72 -6.66 16.78
N GLY A 439 4.26 -7.53 17.68
CA GLY A 439 2.85 -7.75 17.97
C GLY A 439 2.50 -7.11 19.32
N VAL A 440 1.45 -6.29 19.37
CA VAL A 440 1.03 -5.59 20.58
C VAL A 440 -0.47 -5.76 20.80
N GLU A 441 -0.82 -6.41 21.89
CA GLU A 441 -2.20 -6.56 22.36
C GLU A 441 -2.68 -5.29 23.08
N THR A 442 -3.98 -5.02 23.00
CA THR A 442 -4.62 -3.91 23.70
C THR A 442 -6.09 -4.20 23.99
N ASP A 443 -6.57 -3.69 25.13
CA ASP A 443 -7.98 -3.72 25.50
C ASP A 443 -8.80 -2.59 24.84
N TRP A 444 -8.15 -1.73 24.05
CA TRP A 444 -8.78 -0.59 23.39
C TRP A 444 -9.98 -0.99 22.53
N ARG A 445 -11.04 -0.17 22.59
CA ARG A 445 -12.22 -0.21 21.73
C ARG A 445 -12.57 1.20 21.26
N PRO A 446 -13.21 1.36 20.09
CA PRO A 446 -13.57 2.68 19.57
C PRO A 446 -14.60 3.44 20.44
N ASN A 447 -15.29 2.74 21.35
CA ASN A 447 -16.25 3.31 22.29
C ASN A 447 -15.71 3.51 23.72
N ASP A 448 -14.42 3.22 23.99
CA ASP A 448 -13.84 3.38 25.34
C ASP A 448 -13.75 4.86 25.75
N ILE A 449 -13.52 5.76 24.79
CA ILE A 449 -13.46 7.20 25.04
C ILE A 449 -14.84 7.78 24.73
N SER A 450 -15.65 7.94 25.76
CA SER A 450 -16.94 8.58 25.65
C SER A 450 -16.79 10.09 25.46
N THR A 451 -17.38 10.63 24.39
CA THR A 451 -17.52 12.07 24.16
C THR A 451 -18.80 12.62 24.81
N ASP A 452 -19.14 12.15 26.02
CA ASP A 452 -20.41 12.36 26.78
C ASP A 452 -20.74 13.83 27.15
N LEU A 453 -20.29 14.81 26.37
CA LEU A 453 -20.81 16.17 26.43
C LEU A 453 -22.08 16.35 25.58
N PHE A 454 -22.31 15.52 24.54
CA PHE A 454 -23.36 15.80 23.55
C PHE A 454 -24.20 14.61 23.07
N ARG A 455 -23.79 13.36 23.29
CA ARG A 455 -24.59 12.16 22.96
C ARG A 455 -24.66 11.26 24.18
N ALA A 456 -25.85 10.76 24.49
CA ALA A 456 -26.01 9.72 25.51
C ALA A 456 -25.25 8.46 25.07
N GLN A 457 -24.66 7.73 26.04
CA GLN A 457 -24.03 6.42 25.83
C GLN A 457 -24.82 5.57 24.84
N CYS A 458 -24.23 5.29 23.68
CA CYS A 458 -24.54 4.07 22.96
C CYS A 458 -23.95 2.93 23.81
N ASN A 459 -24.70 2.47 24.81
CA ASN A 459 -24.45 1.20 25.52
C ASN A 459 -24.72 0.02 24.58
N GLY A 460 -24.07 0.02 23.42
CA GLY A 460 -24.20 -1.00 22.39
C GLY A 460 -23.29 -2.16 22.71
N ALA A 461 -23.86 -3.35 22.85
CA ALA A 461 -23.16 -4.63 23.01
C ALA A 461 -22.24 -5.01 21.82
N ALA A 462 -22.03 -4.13 20.84
CA ALA A 462 -21.25 -4.37 19.63
C ALA A 462 -20.24 -3.22 19.41
N PRO A 463 -19.11 -3.21 20.12
CA PRO A 463 -18.11 -2.13 20.02
C PRO A 463 -17.45 -2.06 18.63
N TRP A 464 -17.54 -3.13 17.83
CA TRP A 464 -16.85 -3.29 16.55
C TRP A 464 -17.71 -2.93 15.34
N GLN A 465 -18.71 -2.06 15.49
CA GLN A 465 -19.50 -1.55 14.36
C GLN A 465 -18.83 -0.31 13.77
N PHE A 466 -18.84 -0.16 12.44
CA PHE A 466 -18.23 0.97 11.73
C PHE A 466 -18.72 2.33 12.25
N GLU A 467 -19.98 2.44 12.67
CA GLU A 467 -20.56 3.64 13.28
C GLU A 467 -19.84 4.12 14.57
N GLN A 468 -19.12 3.23 15.26
CA GLN A 468 -18.37 3.56 16.47
C GLN A 468 -16.99 4.18 16.13
N PHE A 469 -16.48 3.87 14.93
CA PHE A 469 -15.19 4.30 14.45
C PHE A 469 -15.25 5.62 13.69
N ILE A 470 -16.22 5.78 12.77
CA ILE A 470 -16.33 6.97 11.92
C ILE A 470 -16.74 8.20 12.74
N ILE A 471 -16.15 9.35 12.42
CA ILE A 471 -16.42 10.66 13.04
C ILE A 471 -17.28 11.56 12.15
#